data_AF-A0A651HY01-F1
#
_entry.id   AF-A0A651HY01-F1
#
_cell.length_a   1.000
_cell.length_b   1.000
_cell.length_c   1.000
_cell.angle_alpha   90.00
_cell.angle_beta   90.00
_cell.angle_gamma   90.00
#
_symmetry.space_group_name_H-M   'P 1'
#
loop_
_entity.id
_entity.type
_entity.pdbx_description
1 polymer ?
#
loop_
_entity_poly.entity_id
_entity_poly.type
_entity_poly.pdbx_seq_one_letter_code
_entity_poly.pdbx_strand_id
1 'polypeptide(L)'
;MPLIHLAFNKLKASFLDLLPVILVVGFFQLVVIRQPLPDLGQVIFGSVLVVVGLMLFVEGLEMGLFPIGEAMANSLTRKGSLFWLLTFSFALGFST
;
A
#
# COMPACT_ATOMS: atom_id res chain seq x y z
N MET A 1 -23.75 25.56 -10.54
CA MET A 1 -23.74 24.13 -10.92
C MET A 1 -22.59 23.39 -10.21
N PRO A 2 -22.67 23.22 -8.88
CA PRO A 2 -21.59 22.62 -8.05
C PRO A 2 -21.33 21.12 -8.34
N LEU A 3 -22.29 20.44 -8.97
CA LEU A 3 -22.21 19.03 -9.33
C LEU A 3 -21.07 18.71 -10.31
N ILE A 4 -20.75 19.63 -11.23
CA ILE A 4 -19.71 19.41 -12.25
C ILE A 4 -18.31 19.42 -11.62
N HIS A 5 -18.05 20.31 -10.65
CA HIS A 5 -16.75 20.38 -9.98
C HIS A 5 -16.51 19.18 -9.05
N LEU A 6 -17.57 18.69 -8.39
CA LEU A 6 -17.52 17.46 -7.59
C LEU A 6 -17.26 16.23 -8.45
N ALA A 7 -17.92 16.12 -9.61
CA ALA A 7 -17.69 15.03 -10.55
C ALA A 7 -16.25 15.05 -11.10
N PHE A 8 -15.73 16.24 -11.44
CA PHE A 8 -14.36 16.39 -11.93
C PHE A 8 -13.31 16.02 -10.88
N ASN A 9 -13.50 16.44 -9.62
CA ASN A 9 -12.57 16.12 -8.54
C ASN A 9 -12.55 14.63 -8.21
N LYS A 10 -13.72 13.96 -8.19
CA LYS A 10 -13.80 12.51 -7.99
C LYS A 10 -13.14 11.74 -9.14
N LEU A 11 -13.37 12.16 -10.39
CA LEU A 11 -12.76 11.52 -11.55
C LEU A 11 -11.24 11.67 -11.54
N LYS A 12 -10.74 12.84 -11.13
CA LYS A 12 -9.30 13.11 -11.01
C LYS A 12 -8.65 12.28 -9.89
N ALA A 13 -9.32 12.12 -8.75
CA ALA A 13 -8.85 11.30 -7.65
C ALA A 13 -8.76 9.82 -8.04
N SER A 14 -9.82 9.24 -8.62
CA SER A 14 -9.78 7.85 -9.09
C SER A 14 -8.75 7.61 -10.19
N PHE A 15 -8.47 8.61 -11.05
CA PHE A 15 -7.43 8.51 -12.06
C PHE A 15 -6.02 8.50 -11.45
N LEU A 16 -5.81 9.27 -10.37
CA LEU A 16 -4.55 9.29 -9.62
C LEU A 16 -4.32 7.98 -8.86
N ASP A 17 -5.37 7.36 -8.32
CA ASP A 17 -5.27 6.06 -7.64
C ASP A 17 -4.88 4.92 -8.60
N LEU A 18 -5.29 5.02 -9.87
CA LEU A 18 -4.93 4.05 -10.92
C LEU A 18 -3.56 4.33 -11.55
N LEU A 19 -3.01 5.53 -11.37
CA LEU A 19 -1.75 5.96 -12.00
C LEU A 19 -0.56 5.05 -11.66
N PRO A 20 -0.34 4.60 -10.41
CA PRO A 20 0.78 3.72 -10.08
C PRO A 20 0.69 2.37 -10.79
N VAL A 21 -0.52 1.82 -10.89
CA VAL A 21 -0.76 0.54 -11.57
C VAL A 21 -0.53 0.68 -13.06
N ILE A 22 -1.06 1.74 -13.68
CA ILE A 22 -0.85 2.04 -15.10
C ILE A 22 0.65 2.25 -15.39
N LEU A 23 1.37 2.95 -14.51
CA LEU A 23 2.82 3.19 -14.65
C LEU A 23 3.62 1.90 -14.55
N VAL A 24 3.36 1.07 -13.54
CA VAL A 24 4.07 -0.21 -13.36
C VAL A 24 3.79 -1.14 -14.54
N VAL A 25 2.52 -1.34 -14.91
CA VAL A 25 2.14 -2.20 -16.04
C VAL A 25 2.73 -1.66 -17.33
N GLY A 26 2.60 -0.36 -17.60
CA GLY A 26 3.16 0.29 -18.79
C GLY A 26 4.69 0.15 -18.88
N PHE A 27 5.40 0.32 -17.77
CA PHE A 27 6.85 0.14 -17.71
C PHE A 27 7.24 -1.31 -18.05
N PHE A 28 6.65 -2.30 -17.38
CA PHE A 28 6.97 -3.70 -17.66
C PHE A 28 6.57 -4.12 -19.08
N GLN A 29 5.42 -3.67 -19.57
CA GLN A 29 4.94 -3.96 -20.93
C GLN A 29 5.84 -3.37 -22.02
N LEU A 30 6.21 -2.08 -21.90
CA LEU A 30 6.95 -1.38 -22.94
C LEU A 30 8.47 -1.59 -22.84
N VAL A 31 9.02 -1.59 -21.63
CA VAL A 31 10.48 -1.63 -21.40
C VAL A 31 10.99 -3.07 -21.31
N VAL A 32 10.29 -3.94 -20.58
CA VAL A 32 10.74 -5.32 -20.29
C VAL A 32 10.22 -6.31 -21.34
N ILE A 33 8.90 -6.33 -21.57
CA ILE A 33 8.22 -7.34 -22.41
C ILE A 33 8.16 -6.93 -23.89
N ARG A 34 8.22 -5.62 -24.18
CA ARG A 34 8.14 -5.01 -25.53
C ARG A 34 6.89 -5.43 -26.32
N GLN A 35 5.75 -5.55 -25.65
CA GLN A 35 4.47 -5.88 -26.27
C GLN A 35 3.43 -4.79 -26.00
N PRO A 36 2.45 -4.56 -26.90
CA PRO A 36 1.33 -3.68 -26.62
C PRO A 36 0.49 -4.26 -25.47
N LEU A 37 -0.14 -3.38 -24.68
CA LEU A 37 -0.98 -3.72 -23.51
C LEU A 37 -1.86 -4.96 -23.81
N PRO A 38 -1.60 -6.12 -23.19
CA PRO A 38 -2.43 -7.29 -23.33
C PRO A 38 -3.74 -7.02 -22.63
N ASP A 39 -4.81 -7.40 -23.32
CA ASP A 39 -6.16 -7.60 -22.83
C ASP A 39 -6.53 -6.79 -21.57
N LEU A 40 -7.03 -5.57 -21.76
CA LEU A 40 -7.42 -4.66 -20.67
C LEU A 40 -8.31 -5.33 -19.61
N GLY A 41 -9.09 -6.35 -19.99
CA GLY A 41 -9.88 -7.15 -19.08
C GLY A 41 -9.04 -7.91 -18.03
N GLN A 42 -7.91 -8.49 -18.43
CA GLN A 42 -6.99 -9.17 -17.50
C GLN A 42 -6.30 -8.19 -16.55
N VAL A 43 -5.93 -7.01 -17.05
CA VAL A 43 -5.29 -5.96 -16.22
C VAL A 43 -6.27 -5.47 -15.15
N ILE A 44 -7.52 -5.20 -15.52
CA ILE A 44 -8.55 -4.78 -14.57
C ILE A 44 -8.83 -5.88 -13.55
N PHE A 45 -8.99 -7.13 -13.99
CA PHE A 45 -9.21 -8.27 -13.11
C PHE A 45 -8.05 -8.47 -12.11
N GLY A 46 -6.81 -8.41 -12.60
CA GLY A 46 -5.62 -8.48 -11.75
C GLY A 46 -5.54 -7.32 -10.76
N SER A 47 -5.90 -6.11 -11.18
CA SER A 47 -5.92 -4.93 -10.31
C SER A 47 -6.93 -5.07 -9.17
N VAL A 48 -8.14 -5.57 -9.47
CA VAL A 48 -9.16 -5.86 -8.45
C VAL A 48 -8.65 -6.91 -7.46
N LEU A 49 -8.01 -7.98 -7.95
CA LEU A 49 -7.40 -9.00 -7.10
C LEU A 49 -6.31 -8.43 -6.18
N VAL A 50 -5.47 -7.51 -6.68
CA VAL A 50 -4.44 -6.84 -5.87
C VAL A 50 -5.07 -5.99 -4.77
N VAL A 51 -6.11 -5.20 -5.09
CA VAL A 51 -6.80 -4.36 -4.09
C VAL A 51 -7.43 -5.22 -2.99
N VAL A 52 -8.11 -6.31 -3.37
CA VAL A 52 -8.68 -7.26 -2.41
C VAL A 52 -7.58 -7.93 -1.58
N GLY A 53 -6.49 -8.36 -2.21
CA GLY A 53 -5.36 -8.98 -1.52
C GLY A 53 -4.69 -8.03 -0.53
N LEU A 54 -4.51 -6.75 -0.90
CA LEU A 54 -3.95 -5.74 -0.01
C LEU A 54 -4.85 -5.46 1.19
N MET A 55 -6.17 -5.37 0.96
CA MET A 55 -7.16 -5.20 2.04
C MET A 55 -7.08 -6.35 3.04
N LEU A 56 -7.12 -7.59 2.55
CA LEU A 56 -7.02 -8.79 3.40
C LEU A 56 -5.68 -8.89 4.12
N PHE A 57 -4.59 -8.47 3.46
CA PHE A 57 -3.25 -8.44 4.04
C PHE A 57 -3.15 -7.45 5.21
N VAL A 58 -3.64 -6.22 5.02
CA VAL A 58 -3.63 -5.19 6.08
C VAL A 58 -4.47 -5.64 7.27
N GLU A 59 -5.68 -6.13 7.03
CA GLU A 59 -6.54 -6.66 8.11
C GLU A 59 -5.85 -7.82 8.86
N GLY A 60 -5.20 -8.73 8.12
CA GLY A 60 -4.41 -9.82 8.71
C GLY A 60 -3.23 -9.34 9.56
N LEU A 61 -2.55 -8.27 9.14
CA LEU A 61 -1.48 -7.64 9.92
C LEU A 61 -2.02 -7.01 11.20
N GLU A 62 -3.14 -6.29 11.14
CA GLU A 62 -3.77 -5.66 12.30
C GLU A 62 -4.25 -6.69 13.33
N MET A 63 -4.75 -7.84 12.89
CA MET A 63 -5.16 -8.90 13.81
C MET A 63 -3.99 -9.70 14.39
N GLY A 64 -2.91 -9.87 13.64
CA GLY A 64 -1.81 -10.76 14.01
C GLY A 64 -0.53 -10.03 14.38
N LEU A 65 0.08 -9.37 13.39
CA LEU A 65 1.44 -8.83 13.48
C LEU A 65 1.52 -7.59 14.36
N PHE A 66 0.53 -6.69 14.28
CA PHE A 66 0.51 -5.45 15.07
C PHE A 66 0.34 -5.72 16.58
N PRO A 67 -0.61 -6.57 17.05
CA PRO A 67 -0.73 -6.90 18.47
C PRO A 67 0.54 -7.55 19.03
N ILE A 68 1.22 -8.39 18.24
CA ILE A 68 2.51 -8.97 18.62
C ILE A 68 3.59 -7.88 18.69
N GLY A 69 3.65 -6.99 17.71
CA GLY A 69 4.54 -5.84 17.68
C GLY A 69 4.36 -4.92 18.90
N GLU A 70 3.11 -4.57 19.22
CA GLU A 70 2.75 -3.74 20.38
C GLU A 70 3.08 -4.43 21.71
N ALA A 71 2.77 -5.73 21.84
CA ALA A 71 3.11 -6.49 23.04
C ALA A 71 4.64 -6.56 23.25
N MET A 72 5.41 -6.78 22.18
CA MET A 72 6.87 -6.75 22.21
C MET A 72 7.40 -5.37 22.57
N ALA A 73 6.91 -4.31 21.92
CA ALA A 73 7.29 -2.93 22.21
C ALA A 73 6.98 -2.56 23.67
N ASN A 74 5.79 -2.91 24.17
CA ASN A 74 5.40 -2.69 25.56
C ASN A 74 6.30 -3.45 26.55
N SER A 75 6.71 -4.68 26.21
CA SER A 75 7.63 -5.45 27.04
C SER A 75 9.07 -4.90 27.03
N LEU A 76 9.51 -4.29 25.92
CA LEU A 76 10.78 -3.57 25.82
C LEU A 76 10.76 -2.30 26.67
N THR A 77 9.69 -1.50 26.56
CA THR A 77 9.47 -0.28 27.35
C THR A 77 9.41 -0.57 28.84
N ARG A 78 8.75 -1.66 29.26
CA ARG A 78 8.66 -2.07 30.67
C ARG A 78 9.97 -2.59 31.26
N LYS A 79 10.90 -3.09 30.44
CA LYS A 79 12.26 -3.47 30.87
C LYS A 79 13.16 -2.27 31.21
N GLY A 80 12.74 -1.04 30.91
CA GLY A 80 13.37 0.20 31.40
C GLY A 80 14.71 0.58 30.76
N SER A 81 15.18 -0.13 29.72
CA SER A 81 16.43 0.24 29.04
C SER A 81 16.15 1.27 27.95
N LEU A 82 16.39 2.55 28.28
CA LEU A 82 16.28 3.69 27.36
C LEU A 82 17.05 3.47 26.05
N PHE A 83 18.18 2.76 26.12
CA PHE A 83 19.01 2.41 24.97
C PHE A 83 18.26 1.56 23.95
N TRP A 84 17.57 0.50 24.41
CA TRP A 84 16.81 -0.39 23.52
C TRP A 84 15.59 0.29 22.90
N LEU A 85 14.95 1.20 23.63
CA LEU A 85 13.81 1.97 23.16
C LEU A 85 14.22 2.93 22.01
N LEU A 86 15.34 3.64 22.18
CA LEU A 86 15.89 4.54 21.16
C LEU A 86 16.33 3.80 19.89
N THR A 87 17.02 2.66 20.01
CA THR A 87 17.43 1.86 18.84
C THR A 87 16.23 1.31 18.07
N PHE A 88 15.18 0.86 18.76
CA PHE A 88 13.99 0.28 18.14
C PHE A 88 13.13 1.33 17.42
N SER A 89 12.86 2.48 18.07
CA SER A 89 12.13 3.59 17.43
C SER A 89 12.89 4.17 16.24
N PHE A 90 14.22 4.24 16.30
CA PHE A 90 15.05 4.65 15.17
C PHE A 90 14.94 3.68 13.99
N ALA A 91 14.96 2.36 14.24
CA ALA A 91 14.82 1.34 13.20
C ALA A 91 13.41 1.32 12.58
N LEU A 92 12.35 1.51 13.39
CA LEU A 92 10.98 1.63 12.86
C LEU A 92 10.79 2.87 12.00
N GLY A 93 11.36 4.01 12.39
CA GLY A 93 11.34 5.23 11.55
C GLY A 93 12.12 5.09 10.24
N PHE A 94 12.99 4.08 10.11
CA PHE A 94 13.66 3.73 8.86
C PHE A 94 12.81 2.84 7.94
N SER A 95 11.76 2.19 8.48
CA SER A 95 10.89 1.25 7.76
C SER A 95 9.62 1.90 7.18
N THR A 96 9.28 3.11 7.62
CA THR A 96 8.23 3.99 7.04
C THR A 96 8.84 4.98 6.07
#